data_AF-A0A1X9SNX0-F1
#
_entry.id   AF-A0A1X9SNX0-F1
#
_cell.length_a   1.000
_cell.length_b   1.000
_cell.length_c   1.000
_cell.angle_alpha   90.00
_cell.angle_beta   90.00
_cell.angle_gamma   90.00
#
_symmetry.space_group_name_H-M   'P 1'
#
loop_
_entity.id
_entity.type
_entity.pdbx_description
1 polymer ?
#
loop_
_entity_poly.entity_id
_entity_poly.type
_entity_poly.pdbx_seq_one_letter_code
_entity_poly.pdbx_strand_id
1 'polypeptide(L)'
;MRGVIVAILAGFILAGCFQKTTLTTKPKQIEVSQEQIEAKIESFYNECSKLNNPSKCKRLVDEIYKSGDFKSAAIAYDMICYGFQYIPACKQLADMFVYGDGVTKDIDTAITIYQIACNNGENESCDLARNLRSQKSKK
;
A
#
# COMPACT_ATOMS: atom_id res chain seq x y z
N MET A 1 2.91 14.60 72.92
CA MET A 1 1.90 15.68 72.76
C MET A 1 1.61 15.78 71.27
N ARG A 2 0.43 15.64 70.67
CA ARG A 2 -1.01 15.47 70.97
C ARG A 2 -1.59 14.93 69.62
N GLY A 3 -2.61 14.09 69.44
CA GLY A 3 -3.59 13.44 70.30
C GLY A 3 -4.72 12.87 69.41
N VAL A 4 -5.27 11.73 69.82
CA VAL A 4 -6.70 11.31 69.77
C VAL A 4 -7.36 10.81 68.45
N ILE A 5 -7.61 9.48 68.41
CA ILE A 5 -8.89 8.70 68.21
C ILE A 5 -9.88 9.22 67.14
N VAL A 6 -10.39 8.41 66.20
CA VAL A 6 -11.72 7.72 66.27
C VAL A 6 -11.91 6.79 65.05
N ALA A 7 -12.54 5.63 65.32
CA ALA A 7 -13.00 4.58 64.40
C ALA A 7 -14.07 5.05 63.39
N ILE A 8 -14.40 4.22 62.38
CA ILE A 8 -15.79 3.88 61.95
C ILE A 8 -15.75 2.95 60.71
N LEU A 9 -16.21 1.72 60.94
CA LEU A 9 -17.18 0.89 60.21
C LEU A 9 -17.22 0.83 58.66
N ALA A 10 -17.26 -0.44 58.22
CA ALA A 10 -18.17 -1.02 57.23
C ALA A 10 -18.04 -0.62 55.75
N GLY A 11 -17.63 -1.60 54.95
CA GLY A 11 -17.80 -1.59 53.49
C GLY A 11 -17.37 -2.89 52.86
N PHE A 12 -18.16 -3.96 53.03
CA PHE A 12 -18.09 -5.13 52.15
C PHE A 12 -18.40 -4.67 50.72
N ILE A 13 -17.39 -4.58 49.87
CA ILE A 13 -17.59 -4.63 48.42
C ILE A 13 -16.74 -5.79 47.91
N LEU A 14 -17.43 -6.86 47.54
CA LEU A 14 -16.90 -7.99 46.80
C LEU A 14 -16.19 -7.46 45.55
N ALA A 15 -14.87 -7.36 45.59
CA ALA A 15 -14.06 -7.21 44.39
C ALA A 15 -14.08 -8.56 43.63
N GLY A 16 -15.21 -8.85 43.00
CA GLY A 16 -15.31 -9.91 42.01
C GLY A 16 -14.38 -9.61 40.85
N CYS A 17 -13.67 -10.63 40.38
CA CYS A 17 -12.86 -10.57 39.16
C CYS A 17 -13.78 -10.29 37.96
N PHE A 18 -13.79 -9.05 37.45
CA PHE A 18 -14.50 -8.69 36.23
C PHE A 18 -13.65 -9.09 35.01
N GLN A 19 -13.74 -10.34 34.58
CA GLN A 19 -13.28 -10.73 33.24
C GLN A 19 -14.31 -10.24 32.22
N LYS A 20 -14.08 -9.05 31.63
CA LYS A 20 -14.73 -8.67 30.37
C LYS A 20 -14.00 -9.37 29.23
N THR A 21 -14.40 -10.58 28.90
CA THR A 21 -14.12 -11.20 27.60
C THR A 21 -15.09 -10.61 26.57
N THR A 22 -14.75 -9.43 26.04
CA THR A 22 -15.31 -8.97 24.78
C THR A 22 -14.68 -9.76 23.64
N LEU A 23 -15.37 -10.78 23.14
CA LEU A 23 -15.17 -11.30 21.78
C LEU A 23 -15.52 -10.19 20.79
N THR A 24 -14.51 -9.37 20.45
CA THR A 24 -14.50 -8.58 19.23
C THR A 24 -13.51 -9.26 18.29
N THR A 25 -13.97 -10.22 17.49
CA THR A 25 -13.20 -10.64 16.32
C THR A 25 -13.32 -9.56 15.27
N LYS A 26 -12.57 -8.47 15.48
CA LYS A 26 -12.25 -7.47 14.46
C LYS A 26 -11.79 -8.23 13.20
N PRO A 27 -12.29 -7.93 12.00
CA PRO A 27 -11.85 -8.62 10.79
C PRO A 27 -10.34 -8.52 10.74
N LYS A 28 -9.66 -9.67 10.65
CA LYS A 28 -8.21 -9.79 10.62
C LYS A 28 -7.70 -8.96 9.45
N GLN A 29 -7.36 -7.70 9.72
CA GLN A 29 -6.58 -6.91 8.78
C GLN A 29 -5.28 -7.67 8.63
N ILE A 30 -4.95 -8.01 7.38
CA ILE A 30 -3.70 -8.67 7.05
C ILE A 30 -2.59 -7.66 7.39
N GLU A 31 -2.07 -7.77 8.60
CA GLU A 31 -0.90 -7.06 9.10
C GLU A 31 0.30 -7.77 8.48
N VAL A 32 0.58 -7.46 7.21
CA VAL A 32 1.81 -7.89 6.55
C VAL A 32 2.93 -7.11 7.26
N SER A 33 3.79 -7.80 8.01
CA SER A 33 4.89 -7.14 8.70
C SER A 33 5.86 -6.55 7.67
N GLN A 34 6.52 -5.45 8.01
CA GLN A 34 7.55 -4.80 7.19
C GLN A 34 8.55 -5.82 6.61
N GLU A 35 8.92 -6.82 7.41
CA GLU A 35 9.80 -7.94 7.05
C GLU A 35 9.23 -8.85 5.95
N GLN A 36 7.92 -9.12 5.94
CA GLN A 36 7.27 -9.92 4.90
C GLN A 36 7.16 -9.17 3.57
N ILE A 37 7.02 -7.84 3.62
CA ILE A 37 7.05 -6.98 2.43
C ILE A 37 8.45 -6.99 1.83
N GLU A 38 9.49 -6.83 2.67
CA GLU A 38 10.89 -6.86 2.25
C GLU A 38 11.30 -8.19 1.63
N ALA A 39 10.92 -9.32 2.25
CA ALA A 39 11.20 -10.66 1.69
C ALA A 39 10.50 -10.89 0.34
N LYS A 40 9.26 -10.39 0.17
CA LYS A 40 8.53 -10.50 -1.10
C LYS A 40 9.14 -9.60 -2.18
N ILE A 41 9.60 -8.40 -1.81
CA ILE A 41 10.34 -7.49 -2.69
C ILE A 41 11.65 -8.14 -3.16
N GLU A 42 12.42 -8.72 -2.25
CA GLU A 42 13.69 -9.37 -2.57
C GLU A 42 13.48 -10.59 -3.48
N SER A 43 12.50 -11.43 -3.16
CA SER A 43 12.13 -12.57 -4.00
C SER A 43 11.76 -12.12 -5.42
N PHE A 44 10.93 -11.08 -5.53
CA PHE A 44 10.50 -10.55 -6.81
C PHE A 44 11.66 -9.94 -7.62
N TYR A 45 12.52 -9.14 -6.98
CA TYR A 45 13.71 -8.58 -7.61
C TYR A 45 14.63 -9.67 -8.15
N ASN A 46 14.86 -10.72 -7.37
CA ASN A 46 15.70 -11.85 -7.76
C ASN A 46 15.11 -12.62 -8.95
N GLU A 47 13.80 -12.86 -8.97
CA GLU A 47 13.12 -13.49 -10.10
C GLU A 47 13.23 -12.64 -11.37
N CYS A 48 12.93 -11.34 -11.27
CA CYS A 48 13.01 -10.43 -12.40
C CYS A 48 14.44 -10.26 -12.94
N SER A 49 15.42 -10.19 -12.05
CA SER A 49 16.84 -10.11 -12.43
C SER A 49 17.30 -11.34 -13.22
N LYS A 50 16.82 -12.54 -12.87
CA LYS A 50 17.11 -13.78 -13.62
C LYS A 50 16.54 -13.77 -15.04
N LEU A 51 15.44 -13.04 -15.29
CA LEU A 51 14.84 -12.96 -16.62
C LEU A 51 15.67 -12.12 -17.60
N ASN A 52 16.53 -11.23 -17.09
CA ASN A 52 17.32 -10.24 -17.84
C ASN A 52 16.53 -9.54 -18.96
N ASN A 53 15.25 -9.29 -18.70
CA ASN A 53 14.30 -8.75 -19.66
C ASN A 53 13.14 -8.09 -18.91
N PRO A 54 13.15 -6.76 -18.78
CA PRO A 54 12.12 -6.02 -18.05
C PRO A 54 10.70 -6.25 -18.59
N SER A 55 10.54 -6.52 -19.89
CA SER A 55 9.25 -6.87 -20.49
C SER A 55 8.72 -8.20 -19.99
N LYS A 56 9.57 -9.23 -19.83
CA LYS A 56 9.18 -10.52 -19.24
C LYS A 56 8.85 -10.36 -17.76
N CYS A 57 9.63 -9.57 -17.04
CA CYS A 57 9.35 -9.25 -15.64
C CYS A 57 7.99 -8.54 -15.51
N LYS A 58 7.68 -7.55 -16.35
CA LYS A 58 6.35 -6.92 -16.38
C LYS A 58 5.24 -7.94 -16.62
N ARG A 59 5.39 -8.89 -17.54
CA ARG A 59 4.37 -9.92 -17.79
C ARG A 59 4.06 -10.75 -16.55
N LEU A 60 5.04 -11.06 -15.70
CA LEU A 60 4.81 -11.73 -14.43
C LEU A 60 3.95 -10.86 -13.51
N VAL A 61 4.23 -9.56 -13.44
CA VAL A 61 3.45 -8.59 -12.65
C VAL A 61 2.03 -8.43 -13.19
N ASP A 62 1.85 -8.49 -14.51
CA ASP A 62 0.51 -8.47 -15.13
C ASP A 62 -0.33 -9.64 -14.61
N GLU A 63 0.26 -10.83 -14.41
CA GLU A 63 -0.44 -11.98 -13.82
C GLU A 63 -0.73 -11.78 -12.33
N ILE A 64 0.19 -11.17 -11.58
CA ILE A 64 -0.06 -10.79 -10.16
C ILE A 64 -1.24 -9.82 -10.07
N TYR A 65 -1.27 -8.79 -10.92
CA TYR A 65 -2.37 -7.83 -10.98
C TYR A 65 -3.69 -8.53 -11.32
N LYS A 66 -3.73 -9.41 -12.34
CA LYS A 66 -4.92 -10.18 -12.73
C LYS A 66 -5.42 -11.10 -11.62
N SER A 67 -4.53 -11.62 -10.77
CA SER A 67 -4.92 -12.44 -9.61
C SER A 67 -5.60 -11.65 -8.49
N GLY A 68 -5.59 -10.32 -8.55
CA GLY A 68 -6.16 -9.42 -7.53
C GLY A 68 -5.19 -9.05 -6.40
N ASP A 69 -3.93 -9.50 -6.45
CA ASP A 69 -2.89 -9.08 -5.50
C ASP A 69 -2.32 -7.70 -5.89
N PHE A 70 -3.19 -6.69 -5.85
CA PHE A 70 -2.87 -5.34 -6.31
C PHE A 70 -1.75 -4.67 -5.51
N LYS A 71 -1.65 -4.92 -4.21
CA LYS A 71 -0.56 -4.36 -3.40
C LYS A 71 0.79 -4.83 -3.89
N SER A 72 0.92 -6.12 -4.17
CA SER A 72 2.17 -6.69 -4.66
C SER A 72 2.45 -6.25 -6.10
N ALA A 73 1.41 -6.14 -6.93
CA ALA A 73 1.54 -5.59 -8.27
C ALA A 73 2.05 -4.14 -8.26
N ALA A 74 1.54 -3.28 -7.37
CA ALA A 74 1.99 -1.88 -7.28
C ALA A 74 3.48 -1.79 -6.96
N ILE A 75 3.92 -2.51 -5.93
CA ILE A 75 5.32 -2.57 -5.51
C ILE A 75 6.20 -3.09 -6.66
N ALA A 76 5.74 -4.12 -7.35
CA ALA A 76 6.48 -4.73 -8.45
C ALA A 76 6.56 -3.82 -9.70
N TYR A 77 5.47 -3.13 -10.06
CA TYR A 77 5.49 -2.14 -11.14
C TYR A 77 6.37 -0.94 -10.79
N ASP A 78 6.41 -0.48 -9.54
CA ASP A 78 7.32 0.56 -9.06
C ASP A 78 8.78 0.16 -9.26
N MET A 79 9.15 -1.05 -8.83
CA MET A 79 10.47 -1.61 -9.06
C MET A 79 10.84 -1.67 -10.55
N ILE A 80 9.92 -2.09 -11.42
CA ILE A 80 10.19 -2.16 -12.86
C ILE A 80 10.28 -0.77 -13.49
N CYS A 81 9.39 0.13 -13.11
CA CYS A 81 9.33 1.49 -13.61
C CYS A 81 10.61 2.26 -13.26
N TYR A 82 10.97 2.31 -11.98
CA TYR A 82 12.07 3.14 -11.50
C TYR A 82 13.39 2.37 -11.39
N GLY A 83 13.35 1.14 -10.88
CA GLY A 83 14.55 0.31 -10.69
C GLY A 83 15.12 -0.24 -11.99
N PHE A 84 14.27 -0.76 -12.88
CA PHE A 84 14.68 -1.27 -14.20
C PHE A 84 14.47 -0.26 -15.34
N GLN A 85 13.98 0.95 -15.04
CA GLN A 85 13.72 2.02 -16.01
C GLN A 85 12.85 1.58 -17.20
N TYR A 86 11.92 0.63 -16.99
CA TYR A 86 11.09 0.09 -18.04
C TYR A 86 9.73 0.78 -18.09
N ILE A 87 9.67 1.78 -18.97
CA ILE A 87 8.58 2.77 -19.06
C ILE A 87 7.17 2.19 -19.16
N PRO A 88 6.90 1.07 -19.88
CA PRO A 88 5.56 0.49 -19.89
C PRO A 88 5.03 0.08 -18.51
N ALA A 89 5.90 -0.17 -17.53
CA ALA A 89 5.49 -0.40 -16.15
C ALA A 89 5.10 0.89 -15.42
N CYS A 90 5.72 2.03 -15.75
CA CYS A 90 5.35 3.33 -15.20
C CYS A 90 3.92 3.70 -15.54
N LYS A 91 3.49 3.47 -16.80
CA LYS A 91 2.09 3.68 -17.20
C LYS A 91 1.13 2.87 -16.33
N GLN A 92 1.41 1.58 -16.13
CA GLN A 92 0.57 0.71 -15.29
C GLN A 92 0.55 1.16 -13.82
N LEU A 93 1.69 1.58 -13.27
CA LEU A 93 1.73 2.13 -11.92
C LEU A 93 0.88 3.40 -11.80
N ALA A 94 0.93 4.28 -12.80
CA ALA A 94 0.11 5.49 -12.83
C ALA A 94 -1.40 5.15 -12.87
N ASP A 95 -1.81 4.17 -13.69
CA ASP A 95 -3.18 3.64 -13.70
C ASP A 95 -3.60 3.18 -12.29
N MET A 96 -2.74 2.45 -11.59
CA MET A 96 -3.04 1.98 -10.23
C MET A 96 -3.29 3.13 -9.25
N PHE A 97 -2.56 4.25 -9.37
CA PHE A 97 -2.84 5.47 -8.59
C PHE A 97 -4.13 6.20 -9.00
N VAL A 98 -4.56 6.09 -10.26
CA VAL A 98 -5.86 6.62 -10.73
C VAL A 98 -7.02 5.85 -10.11
N TYR A 99 -6.93 4.52 -10.09
CA TYR A 99 -8.00 3.64 -9.62
C TYR A 99 -7.94 3.36 -8.11
N GLY A 100 -6.76 3.48 -7.49
CA GLY A 100 -6.54 3.08 -6.10
C GLY A 100 -6.33 1.58 -5.94
N ASP A 101 -5.79 0.92 -6.97
CA ASP A 101 -5.55 -0.52 -6.94
C ASP A 101 -4.30 -0.81 -6.12
N GLY A 102 -4.46 -1.38 -4.93
CA GLY A 102 -3.33 -1.72 -4.07
C GLY A 102 -2.58 -0.52 -3.46
N VAL A 103 -2.94 0.70 -3.84
CA VAL A 103 -2.39 1.96 -3.32
C VAL A 103 -3.52 2.92 -2.95
N THR A 104 -3.22 3.91 -2.10
CA THR A 104 -4.15 5.02 -1.90
C THR A 104 -4.30 5.78 -3.22
N LYS A 105 -5.54 5.96 -3.68
CA LYS A 105 -5.83 6.75 -4.87
C LYS A 105 -5.25 8.16 -4.73
N ASP A 106 -4.37 8.53 -5.65
CA ASP A 106 -3.68 9.82 -5.66
C ASP A 106 -3.45 10.27 -7.11
N ILE A 107 -4.25 11.25 -7.53
CA ILE A 107 -4.23 11.75 -8.91
C ILE A 107 -2.97 12.57 -9.19
N ASP A 108 -2.37 13.25 -8.20
CA ASP A 108 -1.16 14.03 -8.41
C ASP A 108 0.06 13.11 -8.64
N THR A 109 0.13 12.04 -7.85
CA THR A 109 1.11 10.98 -8.06
C THR A 109 0.92 10.33 -9.44
N ALA A 110 -0.32 9.99 -9.83
CA ALA A 110 -0.60 9.44 -11.16
C ALA A 110 -0.15 10.38 -12.31
N ILE A 111 -0.48 11.67 -12.23
CA ILE A 111 -0.06 12.68 -13.22
C ILE A 111 1.46 12.74 -13.33
N THR A 112 2.17 12.67 -12.20
CA THR A 112 3.63 12.73 -12.16
C THR A 112 4.24 11.51 -12.86
N ILE A 113 3.75 10.32 -12.54
CA ILE A 113 4.24 9.07 -13.15
C ILE A 113 3.93 9.02 -14.64
N TYR A 114 2.71 9.42 -15.07
CA TYR A 114 2.40 9.56 -16.49
C TYR A 114 3.32 10.55 -17.20
N GLN A 115 3.66 11.67 -16.57
CA GLN A 115 4.59 12.63 -17.15
C GLN A 115 6.00 12.03 -17.31
N ILE A 116 6.45 11.23 -16.35
CA ILE A 116 7.72 10.50 -16.46
C ILE A 116 7.67 9.53 -17.65
N ALA A 117 6.58 8.76 -17.79
CA ALA A 117 6.43 7.84 -18.91
C ALA A 117 6.39 8.56 -20.28
N CYS A 118 5.64 9.66 -20.35
CA CYS A 118 5.57 10.56 -21.51
C CYS A 118 6.96 11.07 -21.91
N ASN A 119 7.73 11.59 -20.96
CA ASN A 119 9.06 12.14 -21.21
C ASN A 119 10.06 11.08 -21.70
N ASN A 120 9.75 9.79 -21.53
CA ASN A 120 10.58 8.68 -21.98
C ASN A 120 9.96 7.92 -23.18
N GLY A 121 9.07 8.57 -23.93
CA GLY A 121 8.58 8.07 -25.23
C GLY A 121 7.28 7.25 -25.18
N GLU A 122 6.63 7.13 -24.02
CA GLU A 122 5.28 6.57 -23.93
C GLU A 122 4.25 7.66 -24.22
N ASN A 123 3.96 7.88 -25.49
CA ASN A 123 3.18 9.04 -25.95
C ASN A 123 1.74 9.06 -25.40
N GLU A 124 1.12 7.90 -25.16
CA GLU A 124 -0.23 7.81 -24.61
C GLU A 124 -0.31 8.43 -23.20
N SER A 125 0.75 8.25 -22.40
CA SER A 125 0.87 8.83 -21.06
C SER A 125 0.86 10.36 -21.08
N CYS A 126 1.28 11.01 -22.17
CA CYS A 126 1.19 12.46 -22.30
C CYS A 126 -0.27 12.94 -22.28
N ASP A 127 -1.13 12.22 -23.00
CA ASP A 127 -2.56 12.54 -23.09
C ASP A 127 -3.27 12.20 -21.78
N LEU A 128 -2.93 11.07 -21.15
CA LEU A 128 -3.45 10.70 -19.83
C LEU A 128 -3.12 11.75 -18.76
N ALA A 129 -1.87 12.21 -18.69
CA ALA A 129 -1.47 13.28 -17.77
C ALA A 129 -2.24 14.58 -18.03
N ARG A 130 -2.38 15.00 -19.30
CA ARG A 130 -3.11 16.21 -19.69
C ARG A 130 -4.59 16.13 -19.30
N ASN A 131 -5.21 14.98 -19.55
CA ASN A 131 -6.62 14.74 -19.26
C ASN A 131 -6.88 14.81 -17.75
N LEU A 132 -6.05 14.16 -16.93
CA LEU A 132 -6.18 14.22 -15.48
C LEU A 132 -6.00 15.64 -14.93
N ARG A 133 -5.01 16.40 -15.44
CA ARG A 133 -4.84 17.83 -15.08
C ARG A 133 -6.09 18.64 -15.42
N SER A 134 -6.67 18.43 -16.60
CA SER A 134 -7.89 19.13 -17.01
C SER A 134 -9.12 18.73 -16.20
N GLN A 135 -9.22 17.49 -15.72
CA GLN A 135 -10.33 17.07 -14.86
C GLN A 135 -10.19 17.67 -13.47
N LYS A 136 -8.96 17.71 -12.93
CA LYS A 136 -8.66 18.33 -11.64
C LYS A 136 -8.98 19.82 -11.59
N SER A 137 -8.74 20.57 -12.68
CA SER A 137 -9.01 22.01 -12.70
C SER A 137 -10.50 22.39 -12.77
N LYS A 138 -11.38 21.42 -13.01
CA LYS A 138 -12.84 21.62 -13.11
C LYS A 138 -13.59 21.28 -11.82
N LYS A 139 -12.89 20.75 -10.81
CA LYS A 139 -13.45 20.33 -9.52
C LYS A 139 -13.12 21.35 -8.45
#